data_AF-A0A1B6JIG0-F1
#
_entry.id   AF-A0A1B6JIG0-F1
#
_cell.length_a   1.000
_cell.length_b   1.000
_cell.length_c   1.000
_cell.angle_alpha   90.00
_cell.angle_beta   90.00
_cell.angle_gamma   90.00
#
_symmetry.space_group_name_H-M   'P 1'
#
loop_
_entity.id
_entity.type
_entity.pdbx_description
1 polymer ?
#
loop_
_entity_poly.entity_id
_entity_poly.type
_entity_poly.pdbx_seq_one_letter_code
_entity_poly.pdbx_strand_id
1 'polypeptide(L)'
;EVVSKMSGGTTRAYSHLGYSPDGSMLVSQGKEPDHLITIWDWKEAHIILRVKSHGQDVFNAEFSQFVPGQLTSSGLGHIKFWKMTKTFTGLKLQGELGRFGKTEICDILG
;
A
#
# COMPACT_ATOMS: atom_id res chain seq x y z
N GLU A 1 -11.78 22.12 13.12
CA GLU A 1 -12.23 22.29 11.72
C GLU A 1 -11.81 21.06 10.92
N VAL A 2 -12.60 20.64 9.93
CA VAL A 2 -12.23 19.53 9.04
C VAL A 2 -11.30 20.07 7.96
N VAL A 3 -10.08 19.53 7.88
CA VAL A 3 -9.05 20.02 6.94
C VAL A 3 -9.11 19.37 5.56
N SER A 4 -9.69 18.17 5.44
CA SER A 4 -9.82 17.46 4.16
C SER A 4 -10.90 16.38 4.25
N LYS A 5 -11.58 16.11 3.14
CA LYS A 5 -12.56 15.03 2.99
C LYS A 5 -12.30 14.26 1.70
N MET A 6 -11.92 13.00 1.84
CA MET A 6 -11.61 12.10 0.73
C MET A 6 -12.71 11.04 0.57
N SER A 7 -12.99 10.63 -0.66
CA SER A 7 -14.01 9.62 -0.98
C SER A 7 -13.57 8.75 -2.16
N GLY A 8 -14.19 7.58 -2.33
CA GLY A 8 -13.90 6.67 -3.45
C GLY A 8 -12.72 5.71 -3.24
N GLY A 9 -12.25 5.55 -2.00
CA GLY A 9 -11.19 4.60 -1.63
C GLY A 9 -11.66 3.15 -1.48
N THR A 10 -12.86 2.97 -0.93
CA THR A 10 -13.54 1.67 -0.80
C THR A 10 -15.04 1.89 -0.67
N THR A 11 -15.83 0.83 -0.88
CA THR A 11 -17.30 0.87 -0.90
C THR A 11 -17.94 0.69 0.47
N ARG A 12 -17.30 -0.04 1.39
CA ARG A 12 -17.91 -0.42 2.68
C ARG A 12 -17.19 0.14 3.90
N ALA A 13 -15.95 -0.30 4.12
CA ALA A 13 -15.22 0.00 5.34
C ALA A 13 -13.72 -0.05 5.12
N TYR A 14 -12.99 0.70 5.93
CA TYR A 14 -11.54 0.65 6.00
C TYR A 14 -11.10 -0.27 7.15
N SER A 15 -10.01 -1.00 6.96
CA SER A 15 -9.34 -1.76 8.02
C SER A 15 -8.10 -1.05 8.56
N HIS A 16 -7.48 -0.19 7.75
CA HIS A 16 -6.23 0.47 8.10
C HIS A 16 -6.09 1.84 7.44
N LEU A 17 -5.40 2.74 8.12
CA LEU A 17 -4.93 4.04 7.63
C LEU A 17 -3.51 4.30 8.14
N GLY A 18 -2.63 4.82 7.29
CA GLY A 18 -1.26 5.13 7.67
C GLY A 18 -0.69 6.29 6.87
N TYR A 19 0.12 7.14 7.49
CA TYR A 19 0.82 8.21 6.79
C TYR A 19 2.15 7.73 6.21
N SER A 20 2.58 8.33 5.11
CA SER A 20 3.98 8.23 4.70
C SER A 20 4.89 8.92 5.73
N PRO A 21 6.19 8.56 5.81
CA PRO A 21 7.10 9.10 6.82
C PRO A 21 7.26 10.63 6.76
N ASP A 22 7.15 11.20 5.56
CA ASP A 22 7.18 12.65 5.31
C ASP A 22 5.81 13.34 5.50
N GLY A 23 4.75 12.57 5.81
CA GLY A 23 3.39 13.04 5.97
C GLY A 23 2.73 13.57 4.70
N SER A 24 3.35 13.40 3.53
CA SER A 24 2.81 13.91 2.26
C SER A 24 1.66 13.06 1.72
N MET A 25 1.70 11.76 1.99
CA MET A 25 0.71 10.79 1.50
C MET A 25 0.02 10.07 2.65
N LEU A 26 -1.18 9.59 2.36
CA LEU A 26 -1.92 8.67 3.22
C LEU A 26 -2.16 7.36 2.45
N VAL A 27 -2.01 6.23 3.11
CA VAL A 27 -2.46 4.93 2.63
C VAL A 27 -3.72 4.54 3.38
N SER A 28 -4.70 4.01 2.65
CA SER A 28 -5.89 3.38 3.23
C SER A 28 -6.07 1.98 2.69
N GLN A 29 -6.43 1.04 3.56
CA GLN A 29 -6.82 -0.32 3.17
C GLN A 29 -8.34 -0.49 3.34
N GLY A 30 -9.02 -0.83 2.25
CA GLY A 30 -10.43 -1.21 2.24
C GLY A 30 -10.64 -2.67 2.62
N LYS A 31 -11.78 -2.98 3.25
CA LYS A 31 -12.23 -4.34 3.54
C LYS A 31 -12.95 -4.98 2.34
N GLU A 32 -13.53 -6.16 2.55
CA GLU A 32 -14.48 -6.78 1.64
C GLU A 32 -15.57 -5.77 1.20
N PRO A 33 -15.95 -5.74 -0.09
CA PRO A 33 -15.57 -6.67 -1.17
C PRO A 33 -14.37 -6.25 -2.01
N ASP A 34 -13.87 -5.02 -1.85
CA ASP A 34 -12.93 -4.47 -2.82
C ASP A 34 -11.48 -4.88 -2.52
N HIS A 35 -11.11 -4.95 -1.23
CA HIS A 35 -9.74 -5.18 -0.76
C HIS A 35 -8.72 -4.24 -1.43
N LEU A 36 -9.04 -2.95 -1.48
CA LEU A 36 -8.21 -1.95 -2.16
C LEU A 36 -7.18 -1.31 -1.23
N ILE A 37 -5.94 -1.21 -1.68
CA ILE A 37 -5.00 -0.19 -1.22
C ILE A 37 -5.24 1.06 -2.05
N THR A 38 -5.46 2.18 -1.37
CA THR A 38 -5.54 3.50 -1.99
C THR A 38 -4.47 4.40 -1.38
N ILE A 39 -3.69 5.04 -2.24
CA ILE A 39 -2.69 6.05 -1.87
C ILE A 39 -3.26 7.41 -2.24
N TRP A 40 -3.27 8.31 -1.27
CA TRP A 40 -3.88 9.63 -1.36
C TRP A 40 -2.83 10.72 -1.25
N ASP A 41 -3.04 11.79 -1.98
CA ASP A 41 -2.64 13.10 -1.54
C ASP A 41 -3.78 13.63 -0.67
N TRP A 42 -3.58 13.58 0.64
CA TRP A 42 -4.65 13.92 1.56
C TRP A 42 -4.88 15.42 1.68
N LYS A 43 -3.88 16.25 1.34
CA LYS A 43 -3.99 17.71 1.37
C LYS A 43 -4.82 18.21 0.19
N GLU A 44 -4.56 17.64 -0.98
CA GLU A 44 -5.30 17.94 -2.22
C GLU A 44 -6.56 17.07 -2.40
N ALA A 45 -6.86 16.22 -1.42
CA ALA A 45 -8.03 15.33 -1.38
C ALA A 45 -8.24 14.45 -2.62
N HIS A 46 -7.16 13.99 -3.27
CA HIS A 46 -7.23 13.16 -4.48
C HIS A 46 -6.50 11.82 -4.37
N ILE A 47 -6.94 10.86 -5.18
CA ILE A 47 -6.33 9.52 -5.25
C ILE A 47 -5.13 9.58 -6.20
N ILE A 48 -3.95 9.20 -5.68
CA ILE A 48 -2.72 9.06 -6.48
C ILE A 48 -2.71 7.68 -7.15
N LEU A 49 -2.92 6.63 -6.36
CA LEU A 49 -2.90 5.24 -6.83
C LEU A 49 -3.99 4.42 -6.13
N ARG A 50 -4.52 3.44 -6.84
CA ARG A 50 -5.49 2.48 -6.29
C ARG A 50 -5.28 1.12 -6.91
N VAL A 51 -5.16 0.09 -6.08
CA VAL A 51 -4.91 -1.28 -6.53
C VAL A 51 -5.56 -2.28 -5.59
N LYS A 52 -6.02 -3.42 -6.12
CA LYS A 52 -6.46 -4.54 -5.29
C LYS A 52 -5.25 -5.18 -4.61
N SER A 53 -5.24 -5.22 -3.29
CA SER A 53 -4.09 -5.69 -2.53
C SER A 53 -4.02 -7.20 -2.45
N HIS A 54 -5.13 -7.83 -2.01
CA HIS A 54 -5.25 -9.27 -1.87
C HIS A 54 -6.69 -9.75 -2.13
N GLY A 55 -6.89 -11.08 -2.18
CA GLY A 55 -8.21 -11.70 -2.37
C GLY A 55 -8.96 -12.02 -1.06
N GLN A 56 -8.35 -11.72 0.08
CA GLN A 56 -8.90 -11.92 1.43
C GLN A 56 -8.62 -10.69 2.29
N ASP A 57 -9.06 -10.74 3.55
CA ASP A 57 -8.92 -9.65 4.49
C ASP A 57 -7.46 -9.21 4.67
N VAL A 58 -7.29 -7.90 4.56
CA VAL A 58 -6.01 -7.21 4.77
C VAL A 58 -6.19 -6.31 5.98
N PHE A 59 -5.32 -6.48 6.97
CA PHE A 59 -5.43 -5.79 8.26
C PHE A 59 -4.48 -4.60 8.37
N ASN A 60 -3.34 -4.65 7.68
CA ASN A 60 -2.33 -3.61 7.72
C ASN A 60 -1.87 -3.21 6.32
N ALA A 61 -1.58 -1.92 6.14
CA ALA A 61 -0.95 -1.36 4.96
C ALA A 61 -0.11 -0.15 5.38
N GLU A 62 1.22 -0.29 5.41
CA GLU A 62 2.12 0.71 5.98
C GLU A 62 3.25 1.09 5.03
N PHE A 63 3.58 2.38 4.98
CA PHE A 63 4.76 2.85 4.27
C PHE A 63 6.05 2.43 4.99
N SER A 64 7.09 2.13 4.20
CA SER A 64 8.42 1.92 4.74
C SER A 64 8.99 3.23 5.29
N GLN A 65 9.47 3.20 6.53
CA GLN A 65 10.17 4.31 7.17
C GLN A 65 11.57 4.54 6.57
N PHE A 66 12.12 3.55 5.89
CA PHE A 66 13.51 3.55 5.42
C PHE A 66 13.64 3.67 3.90
N VAL A 67 12.62 3.22 3.15
CA VAL A 67 12.68 3.17 1.69
C VAL A 67 11.49 3.93 1.09
N PRO A 68 11.70 5.18 0.61
CA PRO A 68 10.64 5.99 0.04
C PRO A 68 9.90 5.29 -1.11
N GLY A 69 8.58 5.47 -1.16
CA GLY A 69 7.72 4.90 -2.21
C GLY A 69 7.52 3.38 -2.09
N GLN A 70 7.98 2.75 -1.01
CA GLN A 70 7.63 1.36 -0.69
C GLN A 70 6.62 1.27 0.44
N LEU A 71 5.78 0.24 0.38
CA LEU A 71 4.84 -0.08 1.44
C LEU A 71 4.63 -1.60 1.53
N THR A 72 4.16 -2.05 2.68
CA THR A 72 3.84 -3.46 2.94
C THR A 72 2.38 -3.60 3.29
N SER A 73 1.75 -4.67 2.83
CA SER A 73 0.42 -5.07 3.28
C SER A 73 0.43 -6.46 3.87
N SER A 74 -0.33 -6.67 4.93
CA SER A 74 -0.44 -7.98 5.59
C SER A 74 -1.86 -8.25 6.07
N GLY A 75 -2.22 -9.52 6.07
CA GLY A 75 -3.55 -9.97 6.42
C GLY A 75 -3.66 -11.48 6.50
N LEU A 76 -4.84 -12.01 6.19
CA LEU A 76 -5.06 -13.45 6.17
C LEU A 76 -4.21 -14.08 5.06
N GLY A 77 -3.27 -14.94 5.46
CA GLY A 77 -2.47 -15.75 4.55
C GLY A 77 -1.52 -15.01 3.61
N HIS A 78 -1.25 -13.72 3.80
CA HIS A 78 -0.34 -12.98 2.92
C HIS A 78 0.47 -11.88 3.62
N ILE A 79 1.67 -11.68 3.08
CA ILE A 79 2.46 -10.46 3.21
C ILE A 79 2.87 -10.08 1.79
N LYS A 80 2.61 -8.84 1.40
CA LYS A 80 2.93 -8.34 0.06
C LYS A 80 3.68 -7.03 0.16
N PHE A 81 4.75 -6.92 -0.61
CA PHE A 81 5.57 -5.74 -0.73
C PHE A 81 5.13 -4.96 -1.95
N TRP A 82 5.15 -3.65 -1.86
CA TRP A 82 4.69 -2.79 -2.93
C TRP A 82 5.69 -1.67 -3.18
N LYS A 83 5.84 -1.31 -4.45
CA LYS A 83 6.72 -0.25 -4.91
C LYS A 83 5.98 0.69 -5.85
N MET A 84 6.05 1.98 -5.57
CA MET A 84 5.58 3.03 -6.46
C MET A 84 6.61 3.22 -7.58
N THR A 85 6.22 2.88 -8.81
CA THR A 85 7.11 2.89 -9.96
C THR A 85 6.49 3.71 -11.10
N LYS A 86 7.29 4.61 -11.71
CA LYS A 86 6.90 5.26 -12.97
C LYS A 86 7.10 4.28 -14.12
N THR A 87 6.03 4.01 -14.84
CA THR A 87 6.02 3.20 -16.06
C THR A 87 5.73 4.08 -17.27
N PHE A 88 5.84 3.53 -18.48
CA PHE A 88 5.47 4.27 -19.71
C PHE A 88 3.99 4.71 -19.74
N THR A 89 3.12 4.08 -18.94
CA THR A 89 1.69 4.44 -18.80
C THR A 89 1.41 5.32 -17.58
N GLY A 90 2.45 5.82 -16.90
CA GLY A 90 2.34 6.61 -15.69
C GLY A 90 2.72 5.86 -14.42
N LEU A 91 2.40 6.47 -13.28
CA LEU A 91 2.72 5.96 -11.95
C LEU A 91 1.84 4.74 -11.63
N LYS A 92 2.45 3.69 -11.07
CA LYS A 92 1.75 2.46 -10.67
C LYS A 92 2.24 1.97 -9.31
N LEU A 93 1.38 1.25 -8.60
CA LEU A 93 1.76 0.52 -7.38
C LEU A 93 1.96 -0.96 -7.75
N GLN A 94 3.22 -1.34 -7.93
CA GLN A 94 3.61 -2.70 -8.30
C GLN A 94 3.75 -3.54 -7.04
N GLY A 95 3.15 -4.74 -7.02
CA GLY A 95 3.14 -5.59 -5.85
C GLY A 95 3.86 -6.91 -6.07
N GLU A 96 4.74 -7.28 -5.16
CA GLU A 96 5.49 -8.53 -5.13
C GLU A 96 5.12 -9.33 -3.88
N LEU A 97 4.73 -10.60 -4.06
CA LEU A 97 4.38 -11.46 -2.94
C LEU A 97 5.66 -11.79 -2.15
N GLY A 98 5.63 -11.56 -0.83
CA GLY A 98 6.71 -11.97 0.04
C GLY A 98 6.85 -13.48 0.03
N ARG A 99 7.91 -14.01 -0.58
CA ARG A 99 8.27 -15.43 -0.47
C ARG A 99 9.19 -15.61 0.73
N PHE A 100 8.66 -16.15 1.82
CA PHE A 100 9.48 -16.63 2.93
C PHE A 100 9.69 -18.14 2.78
N GLY A 101 10.90 -18.58 2.42
CA GLY A 101 11.30 -19.99 2.37
C GLY A 101 12.08 -20.41 1.12
N LYS A 102 13.30 -20.97 1.35
CA LYS A 102 14.39 -21.32 0.41
C LYS A 102 14.83 -20.19 -0.52
N THR A 103 15.29 -19.09 0.06
CA THR A 103 16.37 -18.33 -0.57
C THR A 103 17.62 -19.20 -0.42
N GLU A 104 18.31 -19.52 -1.51
CA GLU A 104 19.70 -19.96 -1.41
C GLU A 104 20.49 -18.87 -0.68
N ILE A 105 21.35 -19.28 0.25
CA ILE A 105 22.34 -18.39 0.86
C ILE A 105 23.14 -17.82 -0.30
N CYS A 106 23.05 -16.51 -0.54
CA CYS A 106 23.82 -15.88 -1.58
C CYS A 106 25.22 -15.59 -1.02
N ASP A 107 26.24 -16.21 -1.60
CA ASP A 107 27.67 -16.00 -1.31
C ASP A 107 28.15 -14.64 -1.85
N ILE A 108 27.54 -13.53 -1.41
CA ILE A 108 28.15 -12.22 -1.59
C ILE A 108 29.03 -11.98 -0.37
N LEU A 109 30.33 -12.23 -0.56
CA LEU A 109 31.43 -11.92 0.35
C LEU A 109 31.33 -10.48 0.86
N GLY A 110 31.20 -10.34 2.18
CA GLY A 110 31.60 -9.17 2.95
C GLY A 110 32.65 -9.60 3.97
#